data_AF-A0A1S3JZM8-F1
#
_entry.id   AF-A0A1S3JZM8-F1
#
_cell.length_a   1.000
_cell.length_b   1.000
_cell.length_c   1.000
_cell.angle_alpha   90.00
_cell.angle_beta   90.00
_cell.angle_gamma   90.00
#
_symmetry.space_group_name_H-M   'P 1'
#
loop_
_entity.id
_entity.type
_entity.pdbx_description
1 polymer ?
#
loop_
_entity_poly.entity_id
_entity_poly.type
_entity_poly.pdbx_seq_one_letter_code
_entity_poly.pdbx_strand_id
1 'polypeptide(L)'
;MVKWFRLKCPCPVTGCPNSQGRLLEWVCARDNDAMYINENGILACTHDKHVDKIINWKFDCGDRRGPHKYEHYQSPDYEGFTHAMAMALPHMGEAGADWVLSLVNAVRIQYGK
;
A
#
# COMPACT_ATOMS: atom_id res chain seq x y z
N MET A 1 -0.86 17.50 12.36
CA MET A 1 0.05 17.43 11.20
C MET A 1 -0.05 16.01 10.66
N VAL A 2 -0.29 15.85 9.36
CA VAL A 2 -0.53 14.53 8.75
C VAL A 2 0.77 13.73 8.72
N LYS A 3 0.75 12.47 9.16
CA LYS A 3 1.95 11.62 9.22
C LYS A 3 2.01 10.70 8.01
N TRP A 4 3.14 10.72 7.31
CA TRP A 4 3.40 9.85 6.17
C TRP A 4 4.37 8.75 6.57
N PHE A 5 4.08 7.54 6.12
CA PHE A 5 4.93 6.38 6.30
C PHE A 5 5.21 5.74 4.96
N ARG A 6 6.44 5.24 4.78
CA ARG A 6 6.78 4.50 3.58
C ARG A 6 5.96 3.22 3.51
N LEU A 7 5.26 3.02 2.41
CA LEU A 7 4.31 1.93 2.21
C LEU A 7 5.03 0.57 2.34
N LYS A 8 4.55 -0.26 3.27
CA LYS A 8 5.01 -1.64 3.45
C LYS A 8 3.84 -2.62 3.40
N CYS A 9 3.88 -3.59 2.49
CA CYS A 9 2.91 -4.68 2.46
C CYS A 9 3.50 -5.97 1.85
N PRO A 10 2.94 -7.15 2.17
CA PRO A 10 3.33 -8.39 1.52
C PRO A 10 2.82 -8.45 0.08
N CYS A 11 3.53 -9.16 -0.80
CA CYS A 11 3.03 -9.44 -2.15
C CYS A 11 1.90 -10.48 -2.09
N PRO A 12 0.70 -10.20 -2.62
CA PRO A 12 -0.42 -11.13 -2.55
C PRO A 12 -0.32 -12.30 -3.55
N VAL A 13 0.59 -12.25 -4.53
CA VAL A 13 0.68 -13.29 -5.56
C VAL A 13 1.39 -14.53 -5.07
N THR A 14 0.67 -15.64 -5.07
CA THR A 14 1.19 -16.97 -4.76
C THR A 14 2.34 -17.33 -5.70
N GLY A 15 3.45 -17.81 -5.13
CA GLY A 15 4.64 -18.18 -5.91
C GLY A 15 5.55 -17.01 -6.25
N CYS A 16 5.21 -15.78 -5.86
CA CYS A 16 6.15 -14.68 -5.93
C CYS A 16 7.23 -14.85 -4.84
N PRO A 17 8.53 -14.68 -5.16
CA PRO A 17 9.59 -14.63 -4.14
C PRO A 17 9.28 -13.63 -3.01
N ASN A 18 8.53 -12.58 -3.35
CA ASN A 18 8.12 -11.51 -2.46
C ASN A 18 6.86 -11.83 -1.62
N SER A 19 6.17 -12.95 -1.86
CA SER A 19 4.94 -13.33 -1.13
C SER A 19 5.20 -14.17 0.12
N GLN A 20 6.45 -14.54 0.42
CA GLN A 20 6.82 -15.42 1.53
C GLN A 20 6.81 -14.71 2.91
N GLY A 21 5.77 -13.92 3.18
CA GLY A 21 5.57 -13.26 4.49
C GLY A 21 6.50 -12.09 4.78
N ARG A 22 7.23 -11.59 3.77
CA ARG A 22 8.09 -10.40 3.92
C ARG A 22 7.28 -9.13 3.67
N LEU A 23 7.45 -8.15 4.56
CA LEU A 23 6.98 -6.79 4.34
C LEU A 23 7.96 -6.08 3.42
N LEU A 24 7.48 -5.66 2.25
CA LEU A 24 8.32 -5.05 1.23
C LEU A 24 7.95 -3.60 1.05
N GLU A 25 8.92 -2.81 0.61
CA GLU A 25 8.68 -1.44 0.21
C GLU A 25 8.19 -1.44 -1.24
N TRP A 26 6.98 -0.94 -1.45
CA TRP A 26 6.37 -0.89 -2.78
C TRP A 26 6.74 0.39 -3.51
N VAL A 27 6.72 0.31 -4.84
CA VAL A 27 7.03 1.42 -5.73
C VAL A 27 5.84 1.78 -6.61
N CYS A 28 5.80 3.05 -7.02
CA CYS A 28 4.82 3.55 -7.97
C CYS A 28 4.98 2.80 -9.29
N ALA A 29 3.90 2.21 -9.81
CA ALA A 29 3.93 1.49 -11.07
C ALA A 29 4.31 2.40 -12.27
N ARG A 30 4.02 3.70 -12.18
CA ARG A 30 4.32 4.67 -13.24
C ARG A 30 5.79 5.10 -13.27
N ASP A 31 6.34 5.46 -12.11
CA ASP A 31 7.64 6.12 -12.03
C ASP A 31 8.73 5.27 -11.39
N ASN A 32 8.37 4.14 -10.80
CA ASN A 32 9.26 3.28 -10.01
C ASN A 32 9.83 3.98 -8.74
N ASP A 33 9.18 5.05 -8.30
CA ASP A 33 9.52 5.84 -7.10
C ASP A 33 8.93 5.22 -5.82
N ALA A 34 9.55 5.50 -4.66
CA ALA A 34 9.06 5.03 -3.36
C ALA A 34 7.66 5.56 -3.04
N MET A 35 6.82 4.69 -2.47
CA MET A 35 5.45 5.03 -2.07
C MET A 35 5.30 5.32 -0.58
N TYR A 36 4.38 6.21 -0.26
CA TYR A 36 4.05 6.63 1.09
C TYR A 36 2.54 6.59 1.29
N ILE A 37 2.11 6.34 2.53
CA ILE A 37 0.71 6.31 2.96
C ILE A 37 0.53 7.17 4.21
N ASN A 38 -0.62 7.82 4.36
CA ASN A 38 -1.00 8.53 5.58
C ASN A 38 -2.30 7.99 6.20
N GLU A 39 -2.66 8.50 7.38
CA GLU A 39 -3.85 8.10 8.13
C GLU A 39 -5.18 8.34 7.40
N ASN A 40 -5.19 9.15 6.34
CA ASN A 40 -6.39 9.46 5.57
C ASN A 40 -6.59 8.51 4.39
N GLY A 41 -5.77 7.45 4.29
CA GLY A 41 -5.82 6.53 3.16
C GLY A 41 -5.42 7.18 1.84
N ILE A 42 -4.54 8.18 1.90
CA ILE A 42 -3.94 8.81 0.72
C ILE A 42 -2.57 8.19 0.50
N LEU A 43 -2.29 7.85 -0.76
CA LEU A 43 -0.98 7.41 -1.21
C LEU A 43 -0.29 8.52 -1.98
N ALA A 44 1.03 8.55 -1.86
CA ALA A 44 1.90 9.42 -2.64
C ALA A 44 3.16 8.72 -3.13
N CYS A 45 3.65 9.06 -4.32
CA CYS A 45 5.02 8.74 -4.73
C CYS A 45 5.92 9.97 -4.58
N THR A 46 7.13 9.79 -4.03
CA THR A 46 8.09 10.88 -3.78
C THR A 46 7.41 12.11 -3.15
N HIS A 47 6.84 11.89 -1.96
CA HIS A 47 5.98 12.77 -1.14
C HIS A 47 4.77 13.42 -1.83
N ASP A 48 4.89 13.98 -3.05
CA ASP A 48 3.83 14.81 -3.64
C ASP A 48 3.69 14.70 -5.18
N LYS A 49 4.52 13.90 -5.88
CA LYS A 49 4.49 13.85 -7.36
C LYS A 49 3.17 13.33 -7.90
N HIS A 50 2.72 12.20 -7.36
CA HIS A 50 1.41 11.63 -7.61
C HIS A 50 0.79 11.43 -6.25
N VAL A 51 -0.37 12.04 -6.00
CA VAL A 51 -1.09 11.98 -4.73
C VAL A 51 -2.54 11.69 -5.03
N ASP A 52 -3.06 10.59 -4.49
CA ASP A 52 -4.47 10.25 -4.65
C ASP A 52 -4.93 9.29 -3.54
N LYS A 53 -6.24 9.15 -3.40
CA LYS A 53 -6.89 8.13 -2.59
C LYS A 53 -6.40 6.74 -2.97
N ILE A 54 -6.19 5.89 -1.98
CA ILE A 54 -5.63 4.54 -2.20
C ILE A 54 -6.39 3.76 -3.28
N ILE A 55 -7.71 3.94 -3.42
CA ILE A 55 -8.57 3.28 -4.42
C ILE A 55 -8.32 3.69 -5.89
N ASN A 56 -7.49 4.70 -6.12
CA ASN A 56 -7.15 5.15 -7.49
C ASN A 56 -5.75 4.70 -7.91
N TRP A 57 -5.01 4.02 -7.03
CA TRP A 57 -3.60 3.73 -7.28
C TRP A 57 -3.37 2.44 -8.03
N LYS A 58 -2.20 2.34 -8.67
CA LYS A 58 -1.61 1.09 -9.10
C LYS A 58 -0.21 0.96 -8.54
N PHE A 59 0.16 -0.20 -8.02
CA PHE A 59 1.42 -0.42 -7.34
C PHE A 59 2.09 -1.72 -7.76
N ASP A 60 3.41 -1.76 -7.59
CA ASP A 60 4.30 -2.82 -8.07
C ASP A 60 5.24 -3.24 -6.92
N CYS A 61 5.34 -4.54 -6.68
CA CYS A 61 6.19 -5.07 -5.59
C CYS A 61 7.69 -5.10 -5.96
N GLY A 62 8.05 -4.65 -7.17
CA GLY A 62 9.42 -4.46 -7.64
C GLY A 62 10.09 -5.72 -8.19
N ASP A 63 9.42 -6.88 -8.15
CA ASP A 63 9.97 -8.09 -8.78
C ASP A 63 9.88 -7.99 -10.31
N ARG A 64 11.02 -8.22 -10.98
CA ARG A 64 11.17 -8.18 -12.44
C ARG A 64 11.42 -9.56 -13.04
N ARG A 65 11.55 -10.59 -12.21
CA ARG A 65 11.90 -11.97 -12.62
C ARG A 65 10.83 -12.98 -12.24
N GLY A 66 10.00 -12.69 -11.25
CA GLY A 66 8.94 -13.56 -10.78
C GLY A 66 7.70 -13.63 -11.68
N PRO A 67 6.65 -14.31 -11.18
CA PRO A 67 5.49 -14.72 -11.97
C PRO A 67 4.65 -13.55 -12.51
N HIS A 68 4.80 -12.36 -11.92
CA HIS A 68 3.93 -11.21 -12.19
C HIS A 68 4.73 -9.95 -12.61
N LYS A 69 5.91 -10.13 -13.22
CA LYS A 69 6.86 -9.05 -13.58
C LYS A 69 6.31 -7.89 -14.44
N TYR A 70 5.15 -8.06 -15.07
CA TYR A 70 4.46 -7.03 -15.86
C TYR A 70 3.07 -6.69 -15.29
N GLU A 71 2.71 -7.27 -14.15
CA GLU A 71 1.44 -7.00 -13.50
C GLU A 71 1.60 -5.77 -12.62
N HIS A 72 0.82 -4.74 -12.95
CA HIS A 72 0.61 -3.59 -12.10
C HIS A 72 -0.68 -3.84 -11.33
N TYR A 73 -0.55 -4.08 -10.03
CA TYR A 73 -1.71 -4.30 -9.18
C TYR A 73 -2.49 -2.99 -9.11
N GLN A 74 -3.71 -2.99 -9.63
CA GLN A 74 -4.63 -1.91 -9.31
C GLN A 74 -4.95 -1.99 -7.82
N SER A 75 -5.21 -0.84 -7.23
CA SER A 75 -5.65 -0.75 -5.85
C SER A 75 -6.80 -1.71 -5.64
N PRO A 76 -6.60 -2.56 -4.65
CA PRO A 76 -6.66 -4.01 -4.76
C PRO A 76 -7.98 -4.48 -5.36
N ASP A 77 -7.88 -5.23 -6.45
CA ASP A 77 -8.90 -6.21 -6.76
C ASP A 77 -9.01 -7.20 -5.58
N TYR A 78 -10.25 -7.35 -5.10
CA TYR A 78 -10.82 -8.39 -4.23
C TYR A 78 -10.88 -8.24 -2.69
N GLU A 79 -9.95 -7.60 -1.97
CA GLU A 79 -10.00 -7.55 -0.48
C GLU A 79 -9.36 -6.29 0.16
N GLY A 80 -9.82 -5.08 -0.21
CA GLY A 80 -9.21 -3.81 0.22
C GLY A 80 -9.00 -3.61 1.72
N PHE A 81 -9.76 -4.31 2.57
CA PHE A 81 -9.62 -4.28 4.03
C PHE A 81 -8.42 -5.09 4.53
N THR A 82 -8.23 -6.33 4.05
CA THR A 82 -7.11 -7.20 4.44
C THR A 82 -5.78 -6.57 4.01
N HIS A 83 -5.75 -5.95 2.84
CA HIS A 83 -4.56 -5.25 2.34
C HIS A 83 -4.27 -3.99 3.18
N ALA A 84 -5.29 -3.19 3.51
CA ALA A 84 -5.14 -2.03 4.38
C ALA A 84 -4.66 -2.38 5.79
N MET A 85 -5.15 -3.48 6.35
CA MET A 85 -4.66 -4.03 7.61
C MET A 85 -3.20 -4.49 7.50
N ALA A 86 -2.83 -5.17 6.41
CA ALA A 86 -1.45 -5.56 6.14
C ALA A 86 -0.50 -4.38 5.93
N MET A 87 -1.01 -3.24 5.45
CA MET A 87 -0.28 -1.96 5.35
C MET A 87 -0.19 -1.24 6.69
N ALA A 88 -1.24 -1.26 7.52
CA ALA A 88 -1.32 -0.48 8.75
C ALA A 88 -0.57 -1.13 9.93
N LEU A 89 -0.68 -2.46 10.08
CA LEU A 89 -0.06 -3.22 11.17
C LEU A 89 1.47 -3.06 11.28
N PRO A 90 2.24 -3.04 10.17
CA PRO A 90 3.68 -2.75 10.21
C PRO A 90 4.04 -1.41 10.84
N HIS A 91 3.15 -0.42 10.77
CA HIS A 91 3.39 0.91 11.30
C HIS A 91 2.87 1.08 12.73
N MET A 92 2.20 0.07 13.32
CA MET A 92 1.55 0.18 14.63
C MET A 92 2.52 0.61 15.75
N GLY A 93 3.77 0.13 15.74
CA GLY A 93 4.77 0.48 16.75
C GLY A 93 5.31 1.91 16.65
N GLU A 94 5.24 2.54 15.47
CA GLU A 94 5.79 3.88 15.20
C GLU A 94 4.68 4.95 15.08
N ALA A 95 3.55 4.57 14.48
CA ALA A 95 2.41 5.43 14.20
C ALA A 95 1.40 5.48 15.36
N GLY A 96 1.32 4.41 16.16
CA GLY A 96 0.35 4.26 17.24
C GLY A 96 -1.02 3.76 16.78
N ALA A 97 -1.84 3.29 17.72
CA ALA A 97 -3.13 2.66 17.45
C ALA A 97 -4.15 3.60 16.78
N ASP A 98 -4.18 4.88 17.16
CA ASP A 98 -5.10 5.87 16.61
C ASP A 98 -4.86 6.14 15.12
N TRP A 99 -3.60 6.12 14.69
CA TRP A 99 -3.23 6.27 13.29
C TRP A 99 -3.72 5.07 12.47
N VAL A 100 -3.52 3.86 12.99
CA VAL A 100 -3.98 2.61 12.35
C VAL A 100 -5.50 2.59 12.23
N LEU A 101 -6.24 2.94 13.29
CA LEU A 101 -7.70 3.01 13.26
C LEU A 101 -8.21 4.03 12.25
N SER A 102 -7.55 5.20 12.18
CA SER A 102 -7.89 6.25 11.22
C SER A 102 -7.70 5.78 9.79
N LEU A 103 -6.57 5.13 9.48
CA LEU A 103 -6.30 4.55 8.16
C LEU A 103 -7.34 3.50 7.78
N VAL A 104 -7.65 2.56 8.68
CA VAL A 104 -8.63 1.50 8.43
C VAL A 104 -10.01 2.08 8.13
N ASN A 105 -10.43 3.10 8.90
CA ASN A 105 -11.71 3.77 8.68
C ASN A 105 -11.73 4.56 7.36
N ALA A 106 -10.65 5.26 7.03
CA ALA A 106 -10.54 6.01 5.78
C ALA A 106 -10.62 5.07 4.57
N VAL A 107 -9.91 3.94 4.61
CA VAL A 107 -10.01 2.91 3.56
C VAL A 107 -11.44 2.38 3.49
N ARG A 108 -12.05 1.98 4.62
CA ARG A 108 -13.44 1.51 4.64
C ARG A 108 -14.39 2.49 3.94
N ILE A 109 -14.26 3.80 4.18
CA ILE A 109 -15.09 4.84 3.53
C ILE A 109 -14.82 4.91 2.02
N GLN A 110 -13.56 4.75 1.59
CA GLN A 110 -13.24 4.80 0.17
C GLN A 110 -13.82 3.61 -0.62
N TYR A 111 -13.95 2.43 0.00
CA TYR A 111 -14.50 1.23 -0.65
C TYR A 111 -16.00 0.99 -0.39
N GLY A 112 -16.52 1.49 0.72
CA GLY A 112 -17.95 1.48 1.02
C GLY A 112 -18.65 2.52 0.16
N LYS A 113 -19.27 2.08 -0.94
CA LYS A 113 -20.24 2.89 -1.69
C LYS A 113 -21.32 3.44 -0.78
#